data_AF-A0A0D8HVI2-F1
#
_entry.id   AF-A0A0D8HVI2-F1
#
_cell.length_a   1.000
_cell.length_b   1.000
_cell.length_c   1.000
_cell.angle_alpha   90.00
_cell.angle_beta   90.00
_cell.angle_gamma   90.00
#
_symmetry.space_group_name_H-M   'P 1'
#
loop_
_entity.id
_entity.type
_entity.pdbx_description
1 polymer ?
#
loop_
_entity_poly.entity_id
_entity_poly.type
_entity_poly.pdbx_seq_one_letter_code
_entity_poly.pdbx_strand_id
1 'polypeptide(L)'
;MPPRTRKTAVKPSQADGNPTIDEVESAVDVLEATDAELDELALVDDEDNPIPEELQFTTKGRTAPVRDKSDAEVLSVDDVELIAFRPEPAAWNLLIGAMSKSSNAADKAHAVWRLITHVFDDGSLMYIEDRLMAAGDDFDQEILEKIVLALIDRWTPQLNRAQRRKAAERSRR
;
A
#
# COMPACT_ATOMS: atom_id res chain seq x y z
N MET A 1 43.03 16.33 12.35
CA MET A 1 41.71 16.20 11.68
C MET A 1 41.81 15.06 10.68
N PRO A 2 41.02 13.98 10.81
CA PRO A 2 40.96 12.92 9.81
C PRO A 2 40.10 13.36 8.60
N PRO A 3 40.34 12.82 7.40
CA PRO A 3 39.58 13.19 6.21
C PRO A 3 38.17 12.59 6.26
N ARG A 4 37.15 13.40 6.00
CA ARG A 4 35.75 12.97 5.91
C ARG A 4 35.54 12.26 4.57
N THR A 5 35.26 10.96 4.61
CA THR A 5 34.77 10.18 3.47
C THR A 5 33.45 10.79 2.97
N ARG A 6 33.39 11.12 1.67
CA ARG A 6 32.15 11.55 1.02
C ARG A 6 31.20 10.35 0.97
N LYS A 7 30.06 10.44 1.67
CA LYS A 7 28.92 9.55 1.48
C LYS A 7 28.48 9.69 0.01
N THR A 8 28.71 8.67 -0.81
CA THR A 8 28.11 8.55 -2.13
C THR A 8 26.61 8.37 -1.92
N ALA A 9 25.84 9.40 -2.28
CA ALA A 9 24.39 9.31 -2.30
C ALA A 9 24.01 8.30 -3.38
N VAL A 10 23.48 7.15 -2.96
CA VAL A 10 22.81 6.21 -3.85
C VAL A 10 21.53 6.91 -4.33
N LYS A 11 21.41 7.05 -5.64
CA LYS A 11 20.23 7.62 -6.30
C LYS A 11 19.08 6.61 -6.13
N PRO A 12 17.91 6.98 -5.59
CA PRO A 12 16.79 6.05 -5.57
C PRO A 12 16.28 5.83 -6.99
N SER A 13 16.07 4.54 -7.31
CA SER A 13 15.23 3.95 -8.36
C SER A 13 15.30 4.60 -9.75
N GLN A 14 15.85 3.85 -10.72
CA GLN A 14 15.71 4.15 -12.14
C GLN A 14 14.23 4.24 -12.55
N ALA A 15 13.98 5.05 -13.58
CA ALA A 15 12.68 5.52 -14.04
C ALA A 15 11.85 4.48 -14.82
N ASP A 16 12.27 3.22 -14.87
CA ASP A 16 11.71 2.19 -15.76
C ASP A 16 10.96 1.07 -15.01
N GLY A 17 10.88 1.13 -13.68
CA GLY A 17 10.10 0.18 -12.87
C GLY A 17 10.70 -1.23 -12.72
N ASN A 18 11.83 -1.53 -13.37
CA ASN A 18 12.53 -2.80 -13.21
C ASN A 18 13.34 -2.83 -11.90
N PRO A 19 13.27 -3.93 -11.12
CA PRO A 19 14.06 -4.10 -9.91
C PRO A 19 15.55 -4.18 -10.25
N THR A 20 16.38 -3.66 -9.34
CA THR A 20 17.84 -3.76 -9.43
C THR A 20 18.32 -5.16 -9.10
N ILE A 21 19.52 -5.53 -9.56
CA ILE A 21 20.14 -6.83 -9.26
C ILE A 21 20.26 -7.03 -7.75
N ASP A 22 20.70 -6.01 -7.02
CA ASP A 22 20.83 -6.04 -5.56
C ASP A 22 19.47 -6.30 -4.86
N GLU A 23 18.37 -5.74 -5.37
CA GLU A 23 17.02 -5.97 -4.85
C GLU A 23 16.53 -7.40 -5.14
N VAL A 24 16.87 -7.94 -6.31
CA VAL A 24 16.55 -9.33 -6.69
C VAL A 24 17.37 -10.31 -5.85
N GLU A 25 18.67 -10.08 -5.68
CA GLU A 25 19.54 -10.93 -4.84
C GLU A 25 19.08 -10.92 -3.39
N SER A 26 18.72 -9.75 -2.84
CA SER A 26 18.17 -9.66 -1.47
C SER A 26 16.86 -10.43 -1.32
N ALA A 27 15.99 -10.44 -2.35
CA ALA A 27 14.75 -11.21 -2.32
C ALA A 27 14.99 -12.72 -2.43
N VAL A 28 15.98 -13.14 -3.22
CA VAL A 28 16.41 -14.54 -3.33
C VAL A 28 16.96 -15.04 -2.00
N ASP A 29 17.80 -14.25 -1.32
CA ASP A 29 18.34 -14.62 0.00
C ASP A 29 17.23 -14.89 1.03
N VAL A 30 16.13 -14.12 0.97
CA VAL A 30 14.96 -14.32 1.86
C VAL A 30 14.15 -15.56 1.46
N LEU A 31 14.05 -15.88 0.16
CA LEU A 31 13.36 -17.07 -0.32
C LEU A 31 14.13 -18.37 -0.05
N GLU A 32 15.46 -18.28 0.04
CA GLU A 32 16.33 -19.40 0.38
C GLU A 32 16.45 -19.65 1.89
N ALA A 33 16.02 -18.69 2.72
CA ALA A 33 15.90 -18.88 4.16
C ALA A 33 14.83 -19.94 4.46
N THR A 34 15.10 -20.78 5.45
CA THR A 34 14.16 -21.83 5.86
C THR A 34 12.93 -21.22 6.53
N ASP A 35 11.77 -21.88 6.42
CA ASP A 35 10.53 -21.43 7.10
C ASP A 35 10.75 -21.19 8.61
N ALA A 36 11.64 -21.97 9.25
CA ALA A 36 12.01 -21.79 10.65
C ALA A 36 12.80 -20.50 10.93
N GLU A 37 13.63 -20.04 9.99
CA GLU A 37 14.35 -18.76 10.08
C GLU A 37 13.44 -17.57 9.77
N LEU A 38 12.38 -17.77 8.98
CA LEU A 38 11.39 -16.74 8.64
C LEU A 38 10.30 -16.58 9.72
N ASP A 39 9.92 -17.68 10.38
CA ASP A 39 8.89 -17.70 11.45
C ASP A 39 9.43 -17.32 12.83
N GLU A 40 10.76 -17.28 13.03
CA GLU A 40 11.35 -16.63 14.20
C GLU A 40 11.14 -15.11 14.06
N LEU A 41 10.00 -14.62 14.57
CA LEU A 41 9.91 -13.24 15.00
C LEU A 41 11.06 -13.03 15.99
N ALA A 42 12.06 -12.23 15.60
CA ALA A 42 13.14 -11.83 16.48
C ALA A 42 12.52 -11.13 17.70
N LEU A 43 12.22 -11.91 18.73
CA LEU A 43 11.87 -11.39 20.03
C LEU A 43 13.12 -10.65 20.47
N VAL A 44 12.98 -9.35 20.69
CA VAL A 44 14.00 -8.57 21.37
C VAL A 44 13.97 -9.05 22.81
N ASP A 45 14.72 -10.13 23.08
CA ASP A 45 14.91 -10.68 24.41
C ASP A 45 15.96 -9.81 25.12
N ASP A 46 15.51 -8.66 25.59
CA ASP A 46 16.31 -7.73 26.38
C ASP A 46 15.88 -7.90 27.86
N GLU A 47 16.09 -9.09 28.44
CA GLU A 47 15.83 -9.38 29.86
C GLU A 47 16.49 -8.33 30.78
N ASP A 48 17.61 -7.76 30.33
CA ASP A 48 18.37 -6.73 31.03
C ASP A 48 17.77 -5.31 30.91
N ASN A 49 16.77 -5.10 30.04
CA ASN A 49 16.17 -3.80 29.80
C ASN A 49 14.65 -3.89 29.48
N PRO A 50 13.81 -4.19 30.49
CA PRO A 50 12.38 -4.36 30.29
C PRO A 50 11.74 -3.10 29.71
N ILE A 51 10.81 -3.27 28.76
CA ILE A 51 10.05 -2.15 28.16
C ILE A 51 9.28 -1.45 29.30
N PRO A 52 9.48 -0.14 29.52
CA PRO A 52 8.76 0.59 30.55
C PRO A 52 7.24 0.50 30.36
N GLU A 53 6.47 0.41 31.45
CA GLU A 53 5.00 0.25 31.40
C GLU A 53 4.33 1.35 30.57
N GLU A 54 4.87 2.57 30.59
CA GLU A 54 4.39 3.70 29.82
C GLU A 54 4.54 3.55 28.29
N LEU A 55 5.37 2.60 27.83
CA LEU A 55 5.56 2.25 26.42
C LEU A 55 4.90 0.92 26.05
N GLN A 56 4.16 0.30 26.97
CA GLN A 56 3.39 -0.91 26.72
C GLN A 56 1.94 -0.55 26.38
N PHE A 57 1.46 -1.02 25.22
CA PHE A 57 0.11 -0.72 24.73
C PHE A 57 -0.69 -2.00 24.54
N THR A 58 -1.86 -2.09 25.18
CA THR A 58 -2.79 -3.23 25.00
C THR A 58 -4.04 -2.77 24.26
N THR A 59 -4.49 -3.54 23.28
CA THR A 59 -5.82 -3.35 22.66
C THR A 59 -6.79 -4.41 23.19
N LYS A 60 -8.11 -4.18 23.06
CA LYS A 60 -9.17 -5.07 23.60
C LYS A 60 -9.30 -6.42 22.86
N GLY A 61 -8.25 -6.86 22.14
CA GLY A 61 -8.27 -8.02 21.26
C GLY A 61 -8.70 -7.67 19.83
N ARG A 62 -8.23 -8.47 18.88
CA ARG A 62 -8.53 -8.34 17.44
C ARG A 62 -9.79 -9.13 17.13
N THR A 63 -10.93 -8.46 17.04
CA THR A 63 -12.11 -9.04 16.38
C THR A 63 -12.01 -8.71 14.91
N ALA A 64 -11.99 -9.71 14.03
CA ALA A 64 -12.07 -9.44 12.59
C ALA A 64 -13.37 -8.67 12.32
N PRO A 65 -13.31 -7.50 11.66
CA PRO A 65 -14.53 -6.78 11.32
C PRO A 65 -15.36 -7.66 10.39
N VAL A 66 -16.62 -7.89 10.77
CA VAL A 66 -17.57 -8.53 9.85
C VAL A 66 -17.81 -7.52 8.74
N ARG A 67 -17.36 -7.83 7.52
CA ARG A 67 -17.59 -6.98 6.35
C ARG A 67 -19.09 -6.89 6.11
N ASP A 68 -19.65 -5.71 6.35
CA ASP A 68 -21.07 -5.46 6.10
C ASP A 68 -21.30 -5.41 4.59
N LYS A 69 -22.17 -6.29 4.08
CA LYS A 69 -22.51 -6.36 2.65
C LYS A 69 -23.22 -5.10 2.16
N SER A 70 -23.79 -4.29 3.06
CA SER A 70 -24.42 -3.01 2.70
C SER A 70 -23.40 -1.92 2.32
N ASP A 71 -22.12 -2.10 2.68
CA ASP A 71 -21.00 -1.21 2.34
C ASP A 71 -20.14 -1.76 1.17
N ALA A 72 -20.64 -2.78 0.46
CA ALA A 72 -19.99 -3.35 -0.72
C ALA A 72 -20.40 -2.60 -1.99
N GLU A 73 -19.43 -2.35 -2.86
CA GLU A 73 -19.62 -1.88 -4.23
C GLU A 73 -19.16 -2.99 -5.18
N VAL A 74 -19.94 -3.18 -6.24
CA VAL A 74 -19.57 -4.08 -7.34
C VAL A 74 -19.05 -3.24 -8.49
N LEU A 75 -17.87 -3.58 -8.98
CA LEU A 75 -17.29 -3.01 -10.19
C LEU A 75 -16.97 -4.13 -11.19
N SER A 76 -16.92 -3.82 -12.47
CA SER A 76 -16.59 -4.79 -13.51
C SER A 76 -15.26 -4.46 -14.18
N VAL A 77 -14.46 -5.51 -14.40
CA VAL A 77 -13.23 -5.47 -15.20
C VAL A 77 -13.32 -6.61 -16.21
N ASP A 78 -13.41 -6.28 -17.50
CA ASP A 78 -13.52 -7.27 -18.59
C ASP A 78 -14.61 -8.31 -18.35
N ASP A 79 -15.81 -7.83 -18.04
CA ASP A 79 -17.01 -8.61 -17.71
C ASP A 79 -16.90 -9.49 -16.45
N VAL A 80 -15.80 -9.37 -15.68
CA VAL A 80 -15.65 -9.98 -14.35
C VAL A 80 -16.09 -9.01 -13.27
N GLU A 81 -17.05 -9.45 -12.45
CA GLU A 81 -17.52 -8.69 -11.28
C GLU A 81 -16.53 -8.82 -10.12
N LEU A 82 -16.08 -7.68 -9.61
CA LEU A 82 -15.21 -7.55 -8.46
C LEU A 82 -15.97 -6.84 -7.33
N ILE A 83 -15.79 -7.34 -6.11
CA ILE A 83 -16.47 -6.87 -4.90
C ILE A 83 -15.46 -6.08 -4.05
N ALA A 84 -15.74 -4.79 -3.88
CA ALA A 84 -14.94 -3.88 -3.08
C ALA A 84 -15.75 -3.41 -1.85
N PHE A 85 -15.14 -3.45 -0.68
CA PHE A 85 -15.73 -2.98 0.57
C PHE A 85 -15.14 -1.62 0.93
N ARG A 86 -15.99 -0.74 1.45
CA ARG A 86 -15.53 0.56 1.93
C ARG A 86 -14.46 0.38 3.00
N PRO A 87 -13.25 0.96 2.84
CA PRO A 87 -12.18 0.77 3.79
C PRO A 87 -12.45 1.56 5.08
N GLU A 88 -11.95 1.02 6.19
CA GLU A 88 -12.03 1.67 7.49
C GLU A 88 -11.29 3.03 7.49
N PRO A 89 -11.69 3.99 8.35
CA PRO A 89 -11.05 5.31 8.43
C PRO A 89 -9.53 5.26 8.63
N ALA A 90 -9.01 4.26 9.34
CA ALA A 90 -7.57 4.10 9.55
C ALA A 90 -6.83 3.79 8.24
N ALA A 91 -7.38 2.90 7.40
CA ALA A 91 -6.81 2.57 6.09
C ALA A 91 -6.84 3.79 5.14
N TRP A 92 -7.90 4.60 5.19
CA TRP A 92 -7.95 5.88 4.47
C TRP A 92 -6.84 6.84 4.85
N ASN A 93 -6.60 6.99 6.16
CA ASN A 93 -5.58 7.91 6.65
C ASN A 93 -4.16 7.48 6.24
N LEU A 94 -3.91 6.17 6.15
CA LEU A 94 -2.63 5.65 5.65
C LEU A 94 -2.45 5.96 4.16
N LEU A 95 -3.48 5.76 3.34
CA LEU A 95 -3.43 6.16 1.92
C LEU A 95 -3.17 7.66 1.77
N ILE A 96 -3.94 8.50 2.48
CA ILE A 96 -3.80 9.96 2.40
C ILE A 96 -2.40 10.41 2.83
N GLY A 97 -1.87 9.81 3.91
CA GLY A 97 -0.51 10.09 4.39
C GLY A 97 0.56 9.70 3.37
N ALA A 98 0.41 8.54 2.74
CA ALA A 98 1.32 8.06 1.70
C ALA A 98 1.23 8.87 0.40
N MET A 99 0.12 9.59 0.15
CA MET A 99 -0.06 10.44 -1.03
C MET A 99 0.49 11.87 -0.84
N SER A 100 1.40 12.08 0.11
CA SER A 100 2.07 13.38 0.32
C SER A 100 2.83 13.84 -0.94
N LYS A 101 3.03 15.16 -1.07
CA LYS A 101 3.82 15.74 -2.18
C LYS A 101 5.28 15.27 -2.20
N SER A 102 5.80 14.77 -1.08
CA SER A 102 7.17 14.26 -0.93
C SER A 102 7.31 12.76 -1.19
N SER A 103 6.20 12.04 -1.39
CA SER A 103 6.23 10.58 -1.57
C SER A 103 6.74 10.20 -2.96
N ASN A 104 7.60 9.18 -3.02
CA ASN A 104 8.13 8.66 -4.27
C ASN A 104 7.10 7.73 -4.98
N ALA A 105 7.44 7.20 -6.17
CA ALA A 105 6.53 6.34 -6.92
C ALA A 105 6.28 4.98 -6.24
N ALA A 106 7.30 4.39 -5.61
CA ALA A 106 7.18 3.13 -4.88
C ALA A 106 6.27 3.27 -3.65
N ASP A 107 6.41 4.36 -2.88
CA ASP A 107 5.56 4.65 -1.72
C ASP A 107 4.08 4.71 -2.13
N LYS A 108 3.80 5.30 -3.30
CA LYS A 108 2.44 5.39 -3.85
C LYS A 108 1.93 4.03 -4.31
N ALA A 109 2.73 3.27 -5.05
CA ALA A 109 2.37 1.93 -5.51
C ALA A 109 2.07 1.00 -4.32
N HIS A 110 2.92 1.02 -3.29
CA HIS A 110 2.69 0.27 -2.06
C HIS A 110 1.43 0.71 -1.31
N ALA A 111 1.14 2.01 -1.25
CA ALA A 111 -0.07 2.50 -0.59
C ALA A 111 -1.35 2.14 -1.36
N VAL A 112 -1.30 2.19 -2.69
CA VAL A 112 -2.38 1.75 -3.59
C VAL A 112 -2.61 0.25 -3.41
N TRP A 113 -1.54 -0.55 -3.46
CA TRP A 113 -1.60 -1.99 -3.25
C TRP A 113 -2.17 -2.36 -1.88
N ARG A 114 -1.67 -1.72 -0.82
CA ARG A 114 -2.16 -1.93 0.55
C ARG A 114 -3.65 -1.61 0.68
N LEU A 115 -4.13 -0.57 0.00
CA LEU A 115 -5.56 -0.27 -0.03
C LEU A 115 -6.34 -1.39 -0.72
N ILE A 116 -5.89 -1.85 -1.90
CA ILE A 116 -6.53 -2.92 -2.68
C ILE A 116 -6.68 -4.18 -1.83
N THR A 117 -5.61 -4.62 -1.15
CA THR A 117 -5.63 -5.82 -0.28
C THR A 117 -6.61 -5.71 0.90
N HIS A 118 -6.96 -4.48 1.32
CA HIS A 118 -7.92 -4.25 2.40
C HIS A 118 -9.35 -4.07 1.92
N VAL A 119 -9.52 -3.66 0.67
CA VAL A 119 -10.80 -3.25 0.09
C VAL A 119 -11.48 -4.42 -0.61
N PHE A 120 -10.75 -5.19 -1.41
CA PHE A 120 -11.35 -6.28 -2.18
C PHE A 120 -11.59 -7.53 -1.31
N ASP A 121 -12.58 -8.34 -1.67
CA ASP A 121 -12.63 -9.73 -1.16
C ASP A 121 -11.55 -10.60 -1.80
N ASP A 122 -11.34 -11.76 -1.20
CA ASP A 122 -10.28 -12.68 -1.59
C ASP A 122 -10.40 -13.11 -3.06
N GLY A 123 -11.63 -13.35 -3.53
CA GLY A 123 -11.89 -13.73 -4.93
C GLY A 123 -11.52 -12.63 -5.92
N SER A 124 -11.90 -11.39 -5.62
CA SER A 124 -11.56 -10.25 -6.47
C SER A 124 -10.07 -9.90 -6.39
N LEU A 125 -9.46 -10.04 -5.21
CA LEU A 125 -8.04 -9.83 -5.02
C LEU A 125 -7.22 -10.82 -5.84
N MET A 126 -7.59 -12.11 -5.79
CA MET A 126 -6.93 -13.15 -6.56
C MET A 126 -7.00 -12.88 -8.07
N TYR A 127 -8.15 -12.40 -8.57
CA TYR A 127 -8.28 -12.00 -9.98
C TYR A 127 -7.34 -10.83 -10.34
N ILE A 128 -7.26 -9.82 -9.47
CA ILE A 128 -6.38 -8.66 -9.68
C ILE A 128 -4.91 -9.10 -9.68
N GLU A 129 -4.51 -9.95 -8.73
CA GLU A 129 -3.13 -10.47 -8.61
C GLU A 129 -2.72 -11.30 -9.83
N ASP A 130 -3.59 -12.22 -10.26
CA ASP A 130 -3.35 -13.07 -11.43
C ASP A 130 -3.07 -12.22 -12.67
N ARG A 131 -3.85 -11.16 -12.87
CA ARG A 131 -3.70 -10.27 -14.01
C ARG A 131 -2.50 -9.34 -13.97
N LEU A 132 -2.14 -8.83 -12.79
CA LEU A 132 -0.92 -8.03 -12.64
C LEU A 132 0.35 -8.83 -12.90
N MET A 133 0.32 -10.13 -12.59
CA MET A 133 1.45 -11.05 -12.76
C MET A 133 1.47 -11.71 -14.15
N ALA A 134 0.38 -11.62 -14.91
CA ALA A 134 0.26 -12.24 -16.21
C ALA A 134 1.13 -11.53 -17.26
N ALA A 135 2.08 -12.27 -17.82
CA ALA A 135 2.98 -11.74 -18.84
C ALA A 135 2.21 -11.37 -20.13
N GLY A 136 2.31 -10.11 -20.54
CA GLY A 136 1.64 -9.59 -21.74
C GLY A 136 0.18 -9.21 -21.55
N ASP A 137 -0.29 -9.18 -20.30
CA ASP A 137 -1.57 -8.59 -19.93
C ASP A 137 -1.46 -7.06 -19.91
N ASP A 138 -2.52 -6.37 -20.34
CA ASP A 138 -2.64 -4.90 -20.30
C ASP A 138 -3.09 -4.40 -18.90
N PHE A 139 -3.34 -5.31 -17.96
CA PHE A 139 -3.69 -4.97 -16.58
C PHE A 139 -2.48 -4.54 -15.77
N ASP A 140 -2.25 -3.22 -15.73
CA ASP A 140 -1.10 -2.61 -15.09
C ASP A 140 -1.44 -1.72 -13.89
N GLN A 141 -0.40 -1.10 -13.32
CA GLN A 141 -0.51 -0.14 -12.22
C GLN A 141 -1.42 1.07 -12.57
N GLU A 142 -1.48 1.50 -13.83
CA GLU A 142 -2.32 2.62 -14.24
C GLU A 142 -3.81 2.26 -14.14
N ILE A 143 -4.17 1.02 -14.51
CA ILE A 143 -5.53 0.50 -14.35
C ILE A 143 -5.90 0.39 -12.86
N LEU A 144 -5.00 -0.13 -12.01
CA LEU A 144 -5.22 -0.16 -10.57
C LEU A 144 -5.50 1.23 -9.97
N GLU A 145 -4.72 2.23 -10.37
CA GLU A 145 -4.91 3.61 -9.91
C GLU A 145 -6.28 4.16 -10.33
N LYS A 146 -6.73 3.86 -11.57
CA LYS A 146 -8.07 4.24 -12.04
C LYS A 146 -9.18 3.59 -11.21
N ILE A 147 -9.05 2.30 -10.90
CA ILE A 147 -10.00 1.57 -10.05
C ILE A 147 -10.08 2.22 -8.67
N VAL A 148 -8.93 2.46 -8.03
CA VAL A 148 -8.86 3.09 -6.71
C VAL A 148 -9.47 4.50 -6.73
N LEU A 149 -9.19 5.31 -7.75
CA LEU A 149 -9.78 6.65 -7.89
C LEU A 149 -11.31 6.59 -8.06
N ALA A 150 -11.83 5.63 -8.83
CA ALA A 150 -13.27 5.45 -9.01
C ALA A 150 -13.95 5.08 -7.68
N LEU A 151 -13.34 4.17 -6.91
CA LEU A 151 -13.80 3.77 -5.59
C LEU A 151 -13.77 4.94 -4.58
N ILE A 152 -12.70 5.73 -4.59
CA ILE A 152 -12.60 6.96 -3.78
C ILE A 152 -13.77 7.90 -4.10
N ASP A 153 -13.99 8.22 -5.38
CA ASP A 153 -15.04 9.14 -5.78
C ASP A 153 -16.44 8.59 -5.43
N ARG A 154 -16.63 7.27 -5.49
CA ARG A 154 -17.89 6.60 -5.13
C ARG A 154 -18.20 6.70 -3.64
N TRP A 155 -17.21 6.46 -2.77
CA TRP A 155 -17.39 6.52 -1.31
C TRP A 155 -17.26 7.91 -0.72
N THR A 156 -16.70 8.87 -1.46
CA THR A 156 -16.55 10.27 -1.04
C THR A 156 -17.19 11.27 -2.02
N PRO A 157 -18.48 11.09 -2.38
CA PRO A 157 -19.12 11.83 -3.47
C PRO A 157 -19.21 13.35 -3.22
N GLN A 158 -19.00 13.81 -1.98
CA GLN A 158 -19.08 15.24 -1.61
C GLN A 158 -17.75 16.01 -1.63
N LEU A 159 -16.61 15.39 -1.97
CA LEU A 159 -15.39 16.16 -2.29
C LEU A 159 -15.45 16.66 -3.75
N ASN A 160 -16.44 17.53 -4.00
CA ASN A 160 -16.80 18.15 -5.28
C ASN A 160 -15.57 18.42 -6.16
N ARG A 161 -15.43 17.71 -7.30
CA ARG A 161 -14.45 18.04 -8.35
C ARG A 161 -14.51 19.53 -8.74
N ALA A 162 -15.69 20.14 -8.66
CA ALA A 162 -15.92 21.57 -8.86
C ALA A 162 -15.30 22.47 -7.76
N GLN A 163 -15.32 22.05 -6.50
CA GLN A 163 -14.69 22.77 -5.38
C GLN A 163 -13.16 22.61 -5.43
N ARG A 164 -12.65 21.43 -5.80
CA ARG A 164 -11.21 21.19 -6.06
C ARG A 164 -10.67 22.06 -7.21
N ARG A 165 -11.40 22.15 -8.34
CA ARG A 165 -11.06 23.06 -9.46
C ARG A 165 -11.06 24.54 -9.05
N LYS A 166 -12.10 24.98 -8.32
CA LYS A 166 -12.16 26.37 -7.79
C LYS A 166 -11.05 26.69 -6.79
N ALA A 167 -10.64 25.74 -5.96
CA ALA A 167 -9.52 25.92 -5.03
C ALA A 167 -8.16 26.01 -5.76
N ALA A 168 -7.95 25.17 -6.78
CA ALA A 168 -6.76 25.21 -7.61
C ALA A 168 -6.63 26.53 -8.40
N GLU A 169 -7.73 27.04 -8.95
CA GLU A 169 -7.78 28.35 -9.64
C GLU A 169 -7.49 29.52 -8.68
N ARG A 170 -7.95 29.45 -7.43
CA ARG A 170 -7.65 30.47 -6.40
C ARG A 170 -6.20 30.46 -5.94
N SER A 171 -5.53 29.30 -5.94
CA SER A 171 -4.12 29.18 -5.56
C SER A 171 -3.11 29.62 -6.64
N ARG A 172 -3.60 29.88 -7.86
CA ARG A 172 -2.79 30.34 -9.01
C ARG A 172 -2.88 31.85 -9.28
N ARG A 173 -3.68 32.58 -8.50
CA ARG A 173 -3.73 34.05 -8.48
C ARG A 173 -2.98 34.57 -7.28
#